data_AF-A0A354GHR9-F1
#
_entry.id   AF-A0A354GHR9-F1
#
_cell.length_a   1.000
_cell.length_b   1.000
_cell.length_c   1.000
_cell.angle_alpha   90.00
_cell.angle_beta   90.00
_cell.angle_gamma   90.00
#
_symmetry.space_group_name_H-M   'P 1'
#
loop_
_entity.id
_entity.type
_entity.pdbx_description
1 polymer ?
#
loop_
_entity_poly.entity_id
_entity_poly.type
_entity_poly.pdbx_seq_one_letter_code
_entity_poly.pdbx_strand_id
1 'polypeptide(L)'
;MRTKIKILIIASALALIVLSAIQYALIKNTFKLQRDIFFKEIKQELKFLEKIDRWDDTYAKMFEGALSQCDDNVIQAEQLRVQFYKKRDSLNERFKSYFAEEIETKKLTFPISYQKNITSAIVFNKWGKDTLVSTENEPVLLFGDLLNNETRYHVNTGEWSSMSSSKQKDNRMDLVNKNRGFEITTSSYIDVKNWEIEVLRRMFWVLLASFGSISMIIMLFTYAFYAVIKQKRNADIKTDFVNNITHELKTPLATLSIATKTLQTYAIQNSKAKFQATVATIYRQRKRIQKLFDQVVNDSVGFKSVQLEKKRWMLKYG
;
A
#
# COMPACT_ATOMS: atom_id res chain seq x y z
N MET A 1 0.24 -4.04 -38.25
CA MET A 1 -0.76 -3.94 -37.15
C MET A 1 -0.50 -4.91 -35.99
N ARG A 2 -0.13 -6.18 -36.22
CA ARG A 2 0.24 -7.11 -35.13
C ARG A 2 1.33 -6.53 -34.20
N THR A 3 2.32 -5.83 -34.76
CA THR A 3 3.37 -5.13 -33.99
C THR A 3 2.79 -3.99 -33.13
N LYS A 4 1.85 -3.20 -33.66
CA LYS A 4 1.20 -2.11 -32.91
C LYS A 4 0.37 -2.64 -31.72
N ILE A 5 -0.32 -3.76 -31.90
CA ILE A 5 -1.07 -4.42 -30.82
C ILE A 5 -0.11 -4.99 -29.76
N LYS A 6 0.98 -5.66 -30.18
CA LYS A 6 2.01 -6.15 -29.26
C LYS A 6 2.66 -5.01 -28.46
N ILE A 7 2.99 -3.90 -29.11
CA ILE A 7 3.54 -2.70 -28.46
C ILE A 7 2.55 -2.14 -27.44
N LEU A 8 1.25 -2.06 -27.79
CA LEU A 8 0.22 -1.58 -26.87
C LEU A 8 0.12 -2.47 -25.62
N ILE A 9 0.12 -3.80 -25.79
CA ILE A 9 0.07 -4.76 -24.69
C ILE A 9 1.30 -4.62 -23.78
N ILE A 10 2.50 -4.54 -24.37
CA ILE A 10 3.75 -4.38 -23.61
C ILE A 10 3.77 -3.06 -22.85
N ALA A 11 3.38 -1.95 -23.50
CA ALA A 11 3.30 -0.65 -22.86
C ALA A 11 2.28 -0.62 -21.72
N SER A 12 1.13 -1.29 -21.90
CA SER A 12 0.10 -1.40 -20.86
C SER A 12 0.59 -2.22 -19.66
N ALA A 13 1.25 -3.35 -19.90
CA ALA A 13 1.83 -4.18 -18.85
C ALA A 13 2.91 -3.42 -18.07
N LEU A 14 3.80 -2.70 -18.77
CA LEU A 14 4.85 -1.91 -18.13
C LEU A 14 4.25 -0.76 -17.30
N ALA A 15 3.25 -0.05 -17.82
CA ALA A 15 2.55 1.01 -17.09
C ALA A 15 1.88 0.47 -15.82
N LEU A 16 1.26 -0.72 -15.88
CA LEU A 16 0.59 -1.32 -14.73
C LEU A 16 1.60 -1.76 -13.66
N ILE A 17 2.75 -2.31 -14.05
CA ILE A 17 3.85 -2.66 -13.14
C ILE A 17 4.39 -1.40 -12.43
N VAL A 18 4.69 -0.36 -13.19
CA VAL A 18 5.20 0.91 -12.64
C VAL A 18 4.18 1.53 -11.67
N LEU A 19 2.90 1.57 -12.06
CA LEU A 19 1.84 2.07 -11.20
C LEU A 19 1.72 1.26 -9.90
N SER A 20 1.75 -0.07 -10.01
CA SER A 20 1.66 -0.96 -8.85
C SER A 20 2.83 -0.75 -7.89
N ALA A 21 4.04 -0.53 -8.41
CA ALA A 21 5.21 -0.22 -7.61
C ALA A 21 5.07 1.13 -6.88
N ILE A 22 4.57 2.16 -7.57
CA ILE A 22 4.32 3.49 -6.99
C ILE A 22 3.27 3.40 -5.88
N GLN A 23 2.14 2.73 -6.15
CA GLN A 23 1.07 2.55 -5.17
C GLN A 23 1.51 1.75 -3.97
N TYR A 24 2.29 0.68 -4.17
CA TYR A 24 2.87 -0.07 -3.08
C TYR A 24 3.77 0.80 -2.20
N ALA A 25 4.65 1.62 -2.79
CA ALA A 25 5.50 2.54 -2.05
C ALA A 25 4.68 3.58 -1.27
N LEU A 26 3.63 4.13 -1.88
CA LEU A 26 2.71 5.08 -1.21
C LEU A 26 1.99 4.42 -0.03
N ILE A 27 1.36 3.27 -0.24
CA ILE A 27 0.63 2.54 0.81
C ILE A 27 1.58 2.18 1.95
N LYS A 28 2.77 1.65 1.64
CA LYS A 28 3.77 1.30 2.65
C LYS A 28 4.21 2.51 3.48
N ASN A 29 4.48 3.64 2.83
CA ASN A 29 4.88 4.86 3.52
C ASN A 29 3.74 5.44 4.37
N THR A 30 2.52 5.48 3.83
CA THR A 30 1.34 5.94 4.56
C THR A 30 1.04 5.03 5.74
N PHE A 31 1.18 3.71 5.60
CA PHE A 31 0.99 2.76 6.69
C PHE A 31 1.97 3.00 7.82
N LYS A 32 3.26 3.13 7.50
CA LYS A 32 4.29 3.46 8.50
C LYS A 32 3.95 4.77 9.23
N LEU A 33 3.57 5.81 8.48
CA LEU A 33 3.26 7.12 9.04
C LEU A 33 2.01 7.08 9.94
N GLN A 34 0.93 6.44 9.51
CA GLN A 34 -0.31 6.32 10.29
C GLN A 34 -0.11 5.46 11.54
N ARG A 35 0.68 4.39 11.45
CA ARG A 35 1.10 3.60 12.61
C ARG A 35 1.87 4.46 13.61
N ASP A 36 2.88 5.21 13.15
CA ASP A 36 3.72 6.02 14.03
C ASP A 36 2.89 7.15 14.69
N ILE A 37 1.92 7.74 13.99
CA ILE A 37 0.93 8.69 14.55
C ILE A 37 0.07 8.00 15.61
N PHE A 38 -0.47 6.82 15.31
CA PHE A 38 -1.32 6.06 16.22
C PHE A 38 -0.62 5.75 17.55
N PHE A 39 0.60 5.21 17.51
CA PHE A 39 1.36 4.95 18.74
C PHE A 39 1.79 6.21 19.47
N LYS A 40 2.02 7.33 18.76
CA LYS A 40 2.29 8.63 19.37
C LYS A 40 1.07 9.17 20.12
N GLU A 41 -0.14 9.04 19.57
CA GLU A 41 -1.39 9.39 20.24
C GLU A 41 -1.59 8.56 21.50
N ILE A 42 -1.39 7.24 21.43
CA ILE A 42 -1.47 6.37 22.62
C ILE A 42 -0.43 6.78 23.65
N LYS A 43 0.83 7.01 23.26
CA LYS A 43 1.86 7.48 24.19
C LYS A 43 1.44 8.79 24.87
N GLN A 44 0.79 9.69 24.14
CA GLN A 44 0.28 10.94 24.70
C GLN A 44 -0.87 10.70 25.69
N GLU A 45 -1.78 9.79 25.39
CA GLU A 45 -2.85 9.40 26.30
C GLU A 45 -2.33 8.72 27.56
N LEU A 46 -1.23 7.96 27.44
CA LEU A 46 -0.56 7.27 28.53
C LEU A 46 0.39 8.16 29.34
N LYS A 47 0.48 9.47 29.06
CA LYS A 47 1.32 10.40 29.85
C LYS A 47 0.97 10.45 31.33
N PHE A 48 -0.24 10.05 31.73
CA PHE A 48 -0.57 9.92 33.16
C PHE A 48 0.36 8.91 33.86
N LEU A 49 0.84 7.88 33.16
CA LEU A 49 1.82 6.92 33.67
C LEU A 49 3.19 7.55 33.93
N GLU A 50 3.58 8.57 33.14
CA GLU A 50 4.84 9.30 33.32
C GLU A 50 4.78 10.31 34.47
N LYS A 51 3.58 10.78 34.83
CA LYS A 51 3.39 11.80 35.88
C LYS A 51 3.40 11.25 37.30
N ILE A 52 3.42 9.93 37.49
CA ILE A 52 3.29 9.34 38.82
C ILE A 52 4.67 8.99 39.37
N ASP A 53 5.35 10.01 39.90
CA ASP A 53 6.55 9.85 40.75
C ASP A 53 6.26 8.92 41.94
N ARG A 54 5.00 8.83 42.41
CA ARG A 54 4.60 8.04 43.58
C ARG A 54 4.92 6.54 43.48
N TRP A 55 4.81 5.94 42.29
CA TRP A 55 5.02 4.51 42.10
C TRP A 55 6.52 4.17 42.07
N ASP A 56 7.29 4.99 41.36
CA ASP A 56 8.72 4.85 41.21
C ASP A 56 9.44 5.22 42.52
N ASP A 57 8.99 6.26 43.23
CA ASP A 57 9.45 6.64 44.58
C ASP A 57 9.29 5.53 45.62
N THR A 58 8.20 4.75 45.51
CA THR A 58 7.93 3.66 46.46
C THR A 58 8.96 2.55 46.31
N TYR A 59 9.34 2.23 45.07
CA TYR A 59 10.43 1.29 44.82
C TYR A 59 11.79 1.90 45.14
N ALA A 60 12.05 3.16 44.80
CA ALA A 60 13.30 3.85 45.14
C ALA A 60 13.57 3.81 46.64
N LYS A 61 12.60 4.19 47.49
CA LYS A 61 12.72 4.10 48.96
C LYS A 61 12.92 2.67 49.46
N MET A 62 12.33 1.69 48.78
CA MET A 62 12.50 0.29 49.12
C MET A 62 13.92 -0.20 48.80
N PHE A 63 14.47 0.20 47.65
CA PHE A 63 15.85 -0.08 47.27
C PHE A 63 16.84 0.62 48.20
N GLU A 64 16.60 1.88 48.58
CA GLU A 64 17.41 2.59 49.59
C GLU A 64 17.43 1.86 50.94
N GLY A 65 16.24 1.42 51.40
CA GLY A 65 16.12 0.63 52.62
C GLY A 65 16.88 -0.70 52.55
N ALA A 66 16.77 -1.43 51.44
CA ALA A 66 17.49 -2.68 51.22
C ALA A 66 19.00 -2.48 51.19
N LEU A 67 19.49 -1.42 50.53
CA LEU A 67 20.90 -1.08 50.45
C LEU A 67 21.50 -0.68 51.80
N SER A 68 20.70 -0.12 52.72
CA SER A 68 21.14 0.20 54.08
C SER A 68 21.36 -1.03 54.97
N GLN A 69 20.68 -2.15 54.68
CA GLN A 69 20.74 -3.38 55.47
C GLN A 69 21.80 -4.37 54.98
N CYS A 70 22.20 -4.26 53.72
CA CYS A 70 23.04 -5.24 53.02
C CYS A 70 24.55 -5.16 53.35
N ASP A 71 24.95 -4.47 54.43
CA ASP A 71 26.38 -4.28 54.78
C ASP A 71 27.03 -5.54 55.43
N ASP A 72 26.29 -6.54 55.96
CA ASP A 72 26.93 -7.52 56.86
C ASP A 72 26.59 -9.03 56.75
N ASN A 73 25.76 -9.55 55.82
CA ASN A 73 25.68 -11.02 55.63
C ASN A 73 24.95 -11.48 54.35
N VAL A 74 25.54 -12.46 53.63
CA VAL A 74 25.03 -13.09 52.39
C VAL A 74 23.64 -13.74 52.56
N ILE A 75 23.28 -14.15 53.78
CA ILE A 75 21.99 -14.79 54.11
C ILE A 75 20.79 -13.84 53.93
N GLN A 76 21.02 -12.52 53.90
CA GLN A 76 19.95 -11.52 53.74
C GLN A 76 19.47 -11.34 52.29
N ALA A 77 20.26 -11.70 51.29
CA ALA A 77 19.94 -11.45 49.87
C ALA A 77 18.69 -12.21 49.41
N GLU A 78 18.53 -13.46 49.82
CA GLU A 78 17.36 -14.30 49.50
C GLU A 78 16.08 -13.73 50.16
N GLN A 79 16.18 -13.31 51.42
CA GLN A 79 15.06 -12.70 52.15
C GLN A 79 14.64 -11.34 51.55
N LEU A 80 15.62 -10.53 51.13
CA LEU A 80 15.38 -9.27 50.42
C LEU A 80 14.69 -9.51 49.08
N ARG A 81 15.08 -10.57 48.34
CA ARG A 81 14.44 -10.95 47.08
C ARG A 81 12.97 -11.35 47.28
N VAL A 82 12.68 -12.16 48.29
CA VAL A 82 11.30 -12.55 48.64
C VAL A 82 10.47 -11.33 49.06
N GLN A 83 11.02 -10.44 49.87
CA GLN A 83 10.34 -9.19 50.26
C GLN A 83 10.11 -8.26 49.06
N PHE A 84 11.07 -8.21 48.13
CA PHE A 84 10.94 -7.44 46.89
C PHE A 84 9.78 -7.96 46.06
N TYR A 85 9.74 -9.26 45.75
CA TYR A 85 8.67 -9.83 44.94
C TYR A 85 7.31 -9.72 45.62
N LYS A 86 7.22 -9.92 46.94
CA LYS A 86 5.97 -9.77 47.69
C LYS A 86 5.43 -8.33 47.64
N LYS A 87 6.29 -7.33 47.81
CA LYS A 87 5.90 -5.92 47.70
C LYS A 87 5.58 -5.54 46.25
N ARG A 88 6.35 -6.06 45.30
CA ARG A 88 6.11 -5.87 43.87
C ARG A 88 4.73 -6.36 43.48
N ASP A 89 4.36 -7.59 43.85
CA ASP A 89 3.08 -8.18 43.47
C ASP A 89 1.91 -7.36 44.01
N SER A 90 1.99 -6.95 45.28
CA SER A 90 0.98 -6.08 45.91
C SER A 90 0.86 -4.72 45.22
N LEU A 91 1.98 -4.09 44.85
CA LEU A 91 1.98 -2.82 44.13
C LEU A 91 1.49 -2.98 42.68
N ASN A 92 1.84 -4.09 42.02
CA ASN A 92 1.43 -4.38 40.67
C ASN A 92 -0.09 -4.59 40.58
N GLU A 93 -0.71 -5.29 41.53
CA GLU A 93 -2.16 -5.42 41.57
C GLU A 93 -2.87 -4.07 41.71
N ARG A 94 -2.37 -3.20 42.61
CA ARG A 94 -2.91 -1.83 42.75
C ARG A 94 -2.72 -1.01 41.48
N PHE A 95 -1.57 -1.14 40.85
CA PHE A 95 -1.29 -0.47 39.58
C PHE A 95 -2.24 -0.96 38.49
N LYS A 96 -2.48 -2.27 38.36
CA LYS A 96 -3.41 -2.83 37.37
C LYS A 96 -4.82 -2.33 37.56
N SER A 97 -5.31 -2.26 38.80
CA SER A 97 -6.64 -1.68 39.10
C SER A 97 -6.72 -0.20 38.71
N TYR A 98 -5.72 0.59 39.11
CA TYR A 98 -5.64 2.01 38.74
C TYR A 98 -5.56 2.22 37.22
N PHE A 99 -4.74 1.43 36.54
CA PHE A 99 -4.59 1.48 35.10
C PHE A 99 -5.89 1.13 34.38
N ALA A 100 -6.60 0.08 34.83
CA ALA A 100 -7.89 -0.29 34.26
C ALA A 100 -8.93 0.84 34.41
N GLU A 101 -9.00 1.48 35.58
CA GLU A 101 -9.91 2.59 35.86
C GLU A 101 -9.62 3.83 34.99
N GLU A 102 -8.35 4.19 34.82
CA GLU A 102 -7.93 5.32 33.96
C GLU A 102 -8.24 5.05 32.48
N ILE A 103 -8.01 3.82 32.01
CA ILE A 103 -8.29 3.41 30.63
C ILE A 103 -9.80 3.45 30.35
N GLU A 104 -10.62 3.00 31.31
CA GLU A 104 -12.08 3.05 31.22
C GLU A 104 -12.61 4.49 31.23
N THR A 105 -12.08 5.34 32.12
CA THR A 105 -12.44 6.76 32.23
C THR A 105 -12.14 7.53 30.95
N LYS A 106 -11.01 7.23 30.30
CA LYS A 106 -10.59 7.82 29.03
C LYS A 106 -11.38 7.31 27.82
N LYS A 107 -12.26 6.31 27.99
CA LYS A 107 -13.05 5.67 26.93
C LYS A 107 -12.20 5.25 25.74
N LEU A 108 -11.01 4.71 26.02
CA LEU A 108 -10.15 4.18 24.96
C LEU A 108 -10.88 3.02 24.27
N THR A 109 -11.01 3.11 22.96
CA THR A 109 -11.78 2.15 22.14
C THR A 109 -11.13 0.76 22.05
N PHE A 110 -9.97 0.56 22.68
CA PHE A 110 -9.14 -0.62 22.52
C PHE A 110 -8.59 -1.11 23.86
N PRO A 111 -8.51 -2.43 24.09
CA PRO A 111 -7.82 -2.97 25.24
C PRO A 111 -6.32 -2.72 25.05
N ILE A 112 -5.75 -1.96 25.97
CA ILE A 112 -4.32 -1.66 26.04
C ILE A 112 -3.76 -2.44 27.22
N SER A 113 -2.71 -3.22 26.99
CA SER A 113 -1.93 -3.83 28.04
C SER A 113 -0.62 -3.05 28.20
N TYR A 114 -0.15 -2.94 29.43
CA TYR A 114 1.08 -2.21 29.76
C TYR A 114 2.07 -3.15 30.45
N GLN A 115 3.36 -2.90 30.24
CA GLN A 115 4.44 -3.61 30.90
C GLN A 115 5.60 -2.66 31.19
N LYS A 116 6.05 -2.60 32.44
CA LYS A 116 7.29 -1.93 32.83
C LYS A 116 8.24 -2.96 33.40
N ASN A 117 9.46 -3.01 32.87
CA ASN A 117 10.50 -3.90 33.36
C ASN A 117 11.73 -3.11 33.82
N ILE A 118 12.46 -3.64 34.81
CA ILE A 118 13.85 -3.25 35.05
C ILE A 118 14.71 -3.92 33.99
N THR A 119 15.51 -3.12 33.29
CA THR A 119 16.50 -3.60 32.31
C THR A 119 17.91 -3.59 32.88
N SER A 120 18.21 -2.64 33.75
CA SER A 120 19.51 -2.53 34.44
C SER A 120 19.32 -2.03 35.86
N ALA A 121 20.06 -2.60 36.81
CA ALA A 121 20.20 -2.03 38.15
C ALA A 121 21.67 -2.07 38.57
N ILE A 122 22.25 -0.88 38.73
CA ILE A 122 23.65 -0.64 39.07
C ILE A 122 23.69 -0.02 40.46
N VAL A 123 24.62 -0.44 41.30
CA VAL A 123 24.83 0.15 42.64
C VAL A 123 26.23 0.73 42.76
N PHE A 124 26.31 1.91 43.34
CA PHE A 124 27.53 2.63 43.61
C PHE A 124 27.95 2.39 45.06
N ASN A 125 29.12 1.81 45.27
CA ASN A 125 29.71 1.58 46.59
C ASN A 125 31.12 2.20 46.70
N LYS A 126 31.77 2.08 47.87
CA LYS A 126 33.11 2.64 48.14
C LYS A 126 34.23 2.11 47.23
N TRP A 127 34.04 0.97 46.57
CA TRP A 127 35.08 0.27 45.81
C TRP A 127 34.86 0.29 44.29
N GLY A 128 33.76 0.86 43.80
CA GLY A 128 33.48 1.00 42.38
C GLY A 128 31.98 0.96 42.05
N LYS A 129 31.66 0.91 40.75
CA LYS A 129 30.31 0.56 40.27
C LYS A 129 30.20 -0.97 40.31
N ASP A 130 29.25 -1.51 41.04
CA ASP A 130 28.95 -2.94 41.02
C ASP A 130 27.55 -3.17 40.43
N THR A 131 27.47 -4.06 39.45
CA THR A 131 26.22 -4.31 38.72
C THR A 131 25.45 -5.40 39.47
N LEU A 132 24.48 -5.03 40.31
CA LEU A 132 23.68 -5.99 41.07
C LEU A 132 22.79 -6.86 40.16
N VAL A 133 22.33 -6.30 39.05
CA VAL A 133 21.47 -6.98 38.08
C VAL A 133 21.86 -6.53 36.67
N SER A 134 22.60 -7.38 35.96
CA SER A 134 22.74 -7.30 34.50
C SER A 134 21.70 -8.22 33.87
N THR A 135 20.49 -7.71 33.70
CA THR A 135 19.38 -8.47 33.08
C THR A 135 19.46 -8.40 31.56
N GLU A 136 20.60 -8.81 31.00
CA GLU A 136 20.70 -9.02 29.55
C GLU A 136 19.76 -10.15 29.09
N ASN A 137 19.43 -11.12 29.96
CA ASN A 137 18.66 -12.31 29.56
C ASN A 137 17.23 -12.41 30.13
N GLU A 138 16.88 -11.80 31.28
CA GLU A 138 15.53 -11.90 31.86
C GLU A 138 15.08 -10.61 32.58
N PRO A 139 14.45 -9.64 31.86
CA PRO A 139 14.02 -8.39 32.47
C PRO A 139 13.02 -8.62 33.62
N VAL A 140 13.22 -7.95 34.76
CA VAL A 140 12.34 -8.10 35.94
C VAL A 140 11.09 -7.24 35.74
N LEU A 141 9.92 -7.88 35.65
CA LEU A 141 8.63 -7.19 35.61
C LEU A 141 8.43 -6.37 36.88
N LEU A 142 8.03 -5.09 36.74
CA LEU A 142 7.67 -4.18 37.82
C LEU A 142 6.18 -3.88 37.87
N PHE A 143 5.60 -3.56 36.71
CA PHE A 143 4.20 -3.14 36.58
C PHE A 143 3.56 -3.72 35.32
N GLY A 144 2.26 -4.00 35.42
CA GLY A 144 1.44 -4.54 34.36
C GLY A 144 1.57 -6.05 34.20
N ASP A 145 1.39 -6.52 32.97
CA ASP A 145 1.39 -7.93 32.60
C ASP A 145 2.57 -8.26 31.69
N LEU A 146 2.93 -9.55 31.60
CA LEU A 146 3.92 -10.00 30.63
C LEU A 146 3.33 -9.94 29.22
N LEU A 147 3.87 -9.07 28.37
CA LEU A 147 3.46 -8.91 26.98
C LEU A 147 4.27 -9.84 26.07
N ASN A 148 3.70 -10.15 24.91
CA ASN A 148 4.42 -10.87 23.88
C ASN A 148 5.53 -9.96 23.30
N ASN A 149 6.75 -10.50 23.27
CA ASN A 149 7.94 -9.78 22.79
C ASN A 149 7.84 -9.37 21.31
N GLU A 150 7.02 -10.05 20.51
CA GLU A 150 6.86 -9.76 19.08
C GLU A 150 5.84 -8.65 18.79
N THR A 151 4.81 -8.51 19.62
CA THR A 151 3.70 -7.57 19.41
C THR A 151 3.84 -6.27 20.20
N ARG A 152 4.62 -6.30 21.29
CA ARG A 152 4.79 -5.15 22.16
C ARG A 152 5.50 -3.99 21.45
N TYR A 153 5.01 -2.78 21.70
CA TYR A 153 5.61 -1.54 21.25
C TYR A 153 6.36 -0.86 22.40
N HIS A 154 7.61 -0.48 22.18
CA HIS A 154 8.40 0.26 23.16
C HIS A 154 7.87 1.70 23.29
N VAL A 155 7.51 2.11 24.50
CA VAL A 155 6.94 3.43 24.77
C VAL A 155 8.00 4.41 25.23
N ASN A 156 8.76 4.03 26.26
CA ASN A 156 9.74 4.89 26.90
C ASN A 156 10.74 4.07 27.72
N THR A 157 11.92 4.65 27.95
CA THR A 157 12.91 4.16 28.90
C THR A 157 13.00 5.18 30.03
N GLY A 158 12.81 4.74 31.27
CA GLY A 158 12.97 5.56 32.47
C GLY A 158 14.29 5.27 33.15
N GLU A 159 14.85 6.25 33.83
CA GLU A 159 16.05 6.10 34.65
C GLU A 159 15.79 6.69 36.02
N TRP A 160 16.02 5.89 37.06
CA TRP A 160 15.94 6.33 38.45
C TRP A 160 17.31 6.21 39.06
N SER A 161 17.87 7.32 39.52
CA SER A 161 19.10 7.30 40.27
C SER A 161 18.91 7.99 41.61
N SER A 162 19.53 7.42 42.64
CA SER A 162 19.67 8.06 43.94
C SER A 162 21.14 8.07 44.33
N MET A 163 21.58 9.19 44.88
CA MET A 163 22.94 9.36 45.37
C MET A 163 22.90 9.96 46.77
N SER A 164 23.21 9.14 47.76
CA SER A 164 23.34 9.54 49.15
C SER A 164 24.82 9.67 49.50
N SER A 165 25.25 10.91 49.72
CA SER A 165 26.59 11.24 50.22
C SER A 165 26.51 11.43 51.74
N SER A 166 26.93 10.42 52.50
CA SER A 166 27.02 10.53 53.96
C SER A 166 28.47 10.79 54.38
N LYS A 167 28.67 11.88 55.13
CA LYS A 167 29.93 12.17 55.83
C LYS A 167 29.85 11.56 57.22
N GLN A 168 30.46 10.40 57.40
CA GLN A 168 30.62 9.80 58.72
C GLN A 168 32.00 10.15 59.27
N LYS A 169 32.03 10.75 60.46
CA LYS A 169 33.28 11.07 61.17
C LYS A 169 33.80 9.76 61.78
N ASP A 170 34.87 9.21 61.22
CA ASP A 170 35.57 8.09 61.82
C ASP A 170 36.44 8.62 62.99
N ASN A 171 36.65 7.79 64.01
CA ASN A 171 37.45 8.15 65.20
C ASN A 171 38.97 8.22 64.92
N ARG A 172 39.36 7.99 63.67
CA ARG A 172 40.64 8.39 63.09
C ARG A 172 40.34 9.43 62.03
N MET A 173 41.17 10.47 61.97
CA MET A 173 40.96 11.75 61.29
C MET A 173 40.79 11.70 59.75
N ASP A 174 40.25 10.62 59.19
CA ASP A 174 39.90 10.48 57.78
C ASP A 174 38.38 10.63 57.58
N LEU A 175 38.00 11.69 56.89
CA LEU A 175 36.63 11.89 56.38
C LEU A 175 36.39 10.90 55.24
N VAL A 176 35.93 9.68 55.54
CA VAL A 176 35.58 8.75 54.47
C VAL A 176 34.20 9.13 53.92
N ASN A 177 34.19 9.74 52.74
CA ASN A 177 32.98 10.03 52.00
C ASN A 177 32.33 8.71 51.56
N LYS A 178 31.23 8.29 52.19
CA LYS A 178 30.41 7.18 51.69
C LYS A 178 29.50 7.75 50.60
N ASN A 179 29.97 7.78 49.35
CA ASN A 179 29.07 7.92 48.20
C ASN A 179 28.41 6.56 47.99
N ARG A 180 27.15 6.41 48.42
CA ARG A 180 26.31 5.25 48.12
C ARG A 180 25.19 5.70 47.20
N GLY A 181 24.90 4.92 46.17
CA GLY A 181 23.82 5.25 45.26
C GLY A 181 23.38 4.06 44.43
N PHE A 182 22.33 4.23 43.66
CA PHE A 182 21.90 3.26 42.67
C PHE A 182 21.45 3.97 41.41
N GLU A 183 21.49 3.26 40.29
CA GLU A 183 20.97 3.65 38.98
C GLU A 183 20.16 2.47 38.45
N ILE A 184 18.85 2.67 38.31
CA ILE A 184 17.91 1.68 37.80
C ILE A 184 17.37 2.20 36.48
N THR A 185 17.62 1.45 35.41
CA THR A 185 17.01 1.70 34.10
C THR A 185 15.79 0.81 33.94
N THR A 186 14.67 1.40 33.53
CA THR A 186 13.42 0.70 33.24
C THR A 186 13.01 0.90 31.80
N SER A 187 12.37 -0.11 31.21
CA SER A 187 11.76 0.00 29.87
C SER A 187 10.26 -0.29 29.96
N SER A 188 9.47 0.60 29.37
CA SER A 188 8.02 0.53 29.30
C SER A 188 7.57 0.10 27.90
N TYR A 189 6.65 -0.86 27.86
CA TYR A 189 6.06 -1.41 26.65
C TYR A 189 4.54 -1.40 26.75
N ILE A 190 3.88 -1.34 25.59
CA ILE A 190 2.43 -1.49 25.47
C ILE A 190 2.11 -2.53 24.40
N ASP A 191 0.99 -3.21 24.57
CA ASP A 191 0.38 -4.01 23.51
C ASP A 191 -1.05 -3.52 23.30
N VAL A 192 -1.41 -3.29 22.05
CA VAL A 192 -2.71 -2.77 21.66
C VAL A 192 -3.35 -3.76 20.71
N LYS A 193 -4.38 -4.45 21.17
CA LYS A 193 -5.05 -5.43 20.33
C LYS A 193 -5.71 -4.75 19.13
N ASN A 194 -5.57 -5.35 17.95
CA ASN A 194 -6.18 -4.91 16.69
C ASN A 194 -5.74 -3.52 16.18
N TRP A 195 -4.56 -3.01 16.59
CA TRP A 195 -4.07 -1.72 16.14
C TRP A 195 -3.93 -1.63 14.61
N GLU A 196 -3.57 -2.74 13.94
CA GLU A 196 -3.41 -2.81 12.49
C GLU A 196 -4.69 -2.44 11.75
N ILE A 197 -5.83 -2.95 12.23
CA ILE A 197 -7.15 -2.70 11.65
C ILE A 197 -7.50 -1.21 11.79
N GLU A 198 -7.17 -0.59 12.93
CA GLU A 198 -7.42 0.84 13.13
C GLU A 198 -6.56 1.70 12.20
N VAL A 199 -5.28 1.37 12.05
CA VAL A 199 -4.39 2.04 11.09
C VAL A 199 -4.91 1.86 9.67
N LEU A 200 -5.35 0.67 9.28
CA LEU A 200 -5.96 0.42 7.97
C LEU A 200 -7.27 1.19 7.77
N ARG A 201 -8.09 1.32 8.81
CA ARG A 201 -9.33 2.11 8.79
C ARG A 201 -9.03 3.60 8.56
N ARG A 202 -8.02 4.15 9.23
CA ARG A 202 -7.54 5.52 8.98
C ARG A 202 -7.03 5.70 7.54
N MET A 203 -6.47 4.66 6.96
CA MET A 203 -5.99 4.64 5.57
C MET A 203 -7.06 4.33 4.51
N PHE A 204 -8.32 4.11 4.90
CA PHE A 204 -9.38 3.65 4.00
C PHE A 204 -9.49 4.49 2.72
N TRP A 205 -9.45 5.81 2.85
CA TRP A 205 -9.53 6.73 1.69
C TRP A 205 -8.34 6.59 0.74
N VAL A 206 -7.13 6.38 1.28
CA VAL A 206 -5.91 6.19 0.47
C VAL A 206 -5.96 4.83 -0.25
N LEU A 207 -6.41 3.78 0.44
CA LEU A 207 -6.60 2.45 -0.15
C LEU A 207 -7.66 2.47 -1.25
N LEU A 208 -8.79 3.15 -1.01
CA LEU A 208 -9.86 3.32 -1.99
C LEU A 208 -9.38 4.10 -3.22
N ALA A 209 -8.65 5.20 -3.03
CA ALA A 209 -8.07 5.97 -4.12
C ALA A 209 -7.05 5.14 -4.94
N SER A 210 -6.19 4.37 -4.26
CA SER A 210 -5.25 3.46 -4.91
C SER A 210 -5.99 2.45 -5.78
N PHE A 211 -6.96 1.73 -5.20
CA PHE A 211 -7.78 0.75 -5.93
C PHE A 211 -8.53 1.37 -7.12
N GLY A 212 -9.12 2.56 -6.93
CA GLY A 212 -9.80 3.31 -7.98
C GLY A 212 -8.87 3.67 -9.13
N SER A 213 -7.65 4.12 -8.83
CA SER A 213 -6.67 4.49 -9.87
C SER A 213 -6.17 3.28 -10.69
N ILE A 214 -5.96 2.11 -10.08
CA ILE A 214 -5.67 0.86 -10.82
C ILE A 214 -6.84 0.53 -11.74
N SER A 215 -8.06 0.50 -11.18
CA SER A 215 -9.27 0.13 -11.90
C SER A 215 -9.51 1.05 -13.10
N MET A 216 -9.30 2.35 -12.93
CA MET A 216 -9.43 3.34 -14.01
C MET A 216 -8.43 3.11 -15.13
N ILE A 217 -7.17 2.79 -14.81
CA ILE A 217 -6.16 2.49 -15.82
C ILE A 217 -6.47 1.20 -16.58
N ILE A 218 -6.96 0.17 -15.89
CA ILE A 218 -7.43 -1.06 -16.53
C ILE A 218 -8.59 -0.75 -17.50
N MET A 219 -9.57 0.06 -17.10
CA MET A 219 -10.67 0.48 -17.97
C MET A 219 -10.19 1.24 -19.21
N LEU A 220 -9.21 2.15 -19.06
CA LEU A 220 -8.66 2.89 -20.19
C LEU A 220 -7.97 1.97 -21.21
N PHE A 221 -7.20 0.99 -20.73
CA PHE A 221 -6.51 0.05 -21.61
C PHE A 221 -7.47 -0.92 -22.31
N THR A 222 -8.51 -1.41 -21.61
CA THR A 222 -9.52 -2.26 -22.24
C THR A 222 -10.29 -1.50 -23.32
N TYR A 223 -10.66 -0.24 -23.06
CA TYR A 223 -11.28 0.63 -24.05
C TYR A 223 -10.37 0.88 -25.26
N ALA A 224 -9.10 1.21 -25.03
CA ALA A 224 -8.12 1.42 -26.09
C ALA A 224 -7.95 0.16 -26.96
N PHE A 225 -7.88 -1.02 -26.34
CA PHE A 225 -7.79 -2.29 -27.06
C PHE A 225 -9.02 -2.54 -27.94
N TYR A 226 -10.22 -2.32 -27.40
CA TYR A 226 -11.47 -2.42 -28.16
C TYR A 226 -11.49 -1.45 -29.36
N ALA A 227 -11.06 -0.20 -29.15
CA ALA A 227 -11.00 0.81 -30.20
C ALA A 227 -10.06 0.38 -31.35
N VAL A 228 -8.88 -0.16 -31.03
CA VAL A 228 -7.91 -0.64 -32.03
C VAL A 228 -8.47 -1.82 -32.85
N ILE A 229 -9.15 -2.77 -32.21
CA ILE A 229 -9.78 -3.90 -32.92
C ILE A 229 -10.87 -3.40 -33.87
N LYS A 230 -11.72 -2.50 -33.40
CA LYS A 230 -12.79 -1.90 -34.20
C LYS A 230 -12.23 -1.13 -35.40
N GLN A 231 -11.14 -0.38 -35.20
CA GLN A 231 -10.45 0.34 -36.27
C GLN A 231 -9.90 -0.63 -37.32
N LYS A 232 -9.29 -1.75 -36.89
CA LYS A 232 -8.79 -2.78 -37.81
C LYS A 232 -9.93 -3.40 -38.63
N ARG A 233 -11.01 -3.84 -37.99
CA ARG A 233 -12.17 -4.43 -38.69
C ARG A 233 -12.73 -3.48 -39.76
N ASN A 234 -12.83 -2.19 -39.44
CA ASN A 234 -13.30 -1.19 -40.40
C ASN A 234 -12.32 -0.97 -41.56
N ALA A 235 -11.00 -1.07 -41.31
CA ALA A 235 -9.99 -0.96 -42.35
C ALA A 235 -10.00 -2.18 -43.29
N ASP A 236 -10.18 -3.38 -42.72
CA ASP A 236 -10.26 -4.63 -43.48
C ASP A 236 -11.49 -4.61 -44.41
N ILE A 237 -12.68 -4.26 -43.89
CA ILE A 237 -13.91 -4.13 -44.69
C ILE A 237 -13.75 -3.14 -45.86
N LYS A 238 -13.11 -1.98 -45.61
CA LYS A 238 -12.87 -0.97 -46.66
C LYS A 238 -11.94 -1.50 -47.74
N THR A 239 -10.88 -2.21 -47.35
CA THR A 239 -9.92 -2.79 -48.29
C THR A 239 -10.60 -3.84 -49.17
N ASP A 240 -11.40 -4.71 -48.57
CA ASP A 240 -12.13 -5.76 -49.29
C ASP A 240 -13.17 -5.18 -50.25
N PHE A 241 -13.88 -4.14 -49.83
CA PHE A 241 -14.81 -3.42 -50.70
C PHE A 241 -14.10 -2.85 -51.93
N VAL A 242 -12.99 -2.11 -51.74
CA VAL A 242 -12.23 -1.52 -52.86
C VAL A 242 -11.70 -2.61 -53.79
N ASN A 243 -11.16 -3.70 -53.24
CA ASN A 243 -10.65 -4.82 -54.03
C ASN A 243 -11.75 -5.51 -54.84
N ASN A 244 -12.92 -5.74 -54.24
CA ASN A 244 -14.04 -6.38 -54.94
C ASN A 244 -14.55 -5.51 -56.09
N ILE A 245 -14.82 -4.23 -55.84
CA ILE A 245 -15.27 -3.28 -56.87
C ILE A 245 -14.23 -3.16 -57.99
N THR A 246 -12.95 -3.14 -57.64
CA THR A 246 -11.87 -3.10 -58.64
C THR A 246 -11.88 -4.34 -59.52
N HIS A 247 -12.04 -5.53 -58.94
CA HIS A 247 -12.10 -6.78 -59.69
C HIS A 247 -13.34 -6.83 -60.60
N GLU A 248 -14.52 -6.51 -60.06
CA GLU A 248 -15.77 -6.49 -60.80
C GLU A 248 -15.82 -5.43 -61.91
N LEU A 249 -15.07 -4.33 -61.78
CA LEU A 249 -14.96 -3.28 -62.80
C LEU A 249 -13.94 -3.63 -63.90
N LYS A 250 -12.84 -4.32 -63.56
CA LYS A 250 -11.79 -4.70 -64.53
C LYS A 250 -12.34 -5.58 -65.66
N THR A 251 -13.18 -6.57 -65.33
CA THR A 251 -13.74 -7.51 -66.31
C THR A 251 -14.58 -6.85 -67.43
N PRO A 252 -15.64 -6.07 -67.13
CA PRO A 252 -16.43 -5.41 -68.17
C PRO A 252 -15.61 -4.36 -68.94
N LEU A 253 -14.65 -3.69 -68.30
CA LEU A 253 -13.74 -2.74 -68.96
C LEU A 253 -12.84 -3.45 -69.98
N ALA A 254 -12.29 -4.62 -69.65
CA ALA A 254 -11.51 -5.44 -70.57
C ALA A 254 -12.37 -5.92 -71.75
N THR A 255 -13.59 -6.39 -71.50
CA THR A 255 -14.54 -6.78 -72.56
C THR A 255 -14.90 -5.61 -73.47
N LEU A 256 -15.10 -4.41 -72.91
CA LEU A 256 -15.36 -3.20 -73.68
C LEU A 256 -14.18 -2.83 -74.58
N SER A 257 -12.96 -2.89 -74.05
CA SER A 257 -11.70 -2.65 -74.81
C SER A 257 -11.51 -3.63 -75.96
N ILE A 258 -11.86 -4.92 -75.76
CA ILE A 258 -11.83 -5.92 -76.83
C ILE A 258 -12.89 -5.57 -77.89
N ALA A 259 -14.12 -5.29 -77.48
CA ALA A 259 -15.21 -4.98 -78.41
C ALA A 259 -14.94 -3.72 -79.25
N THR A 260 -14.36 -2.67 -78.66
CA THR A 260 -13.99 -1.45 -79.41
C THR A 260 -12.87 -1.70 -80.41
N LYS A 261 -11.85 -2.50 -80.06
CA LYS A 261 -10.82 -2.95 -81.02
C LYS A 261 -11.42 -3.80 -82.15
N THR A 262 -12.38 -4.67 -81.84
CA THR A 262 -13.07 -5.47 -82.86
C THR A 262 -13.85 -4.60 -83.85
N LEU A 263 -14.50 -3.51 -83.40
CA LEU A 263 -15.17 -2.56 -84.31
C LEU A 263 -14.21 -1.83 -85.26
N GLN A 264 -12.96 -1.63 -84.85
CA GLN A 264 -11.93 -1.00 -85.69
C GLN A 264 -11.39 -1.95 -86.78
N THR A 265 -11.75 -3.23 -86.76
CA THR A 265 -11.28 -4.22 -87.74
C THR A 265 -12.12 -4.20 -89.02
N TYR A 266 -11.45 -4.07 -90.18
CA TYR A 266 -12.08 -3.97 -91.52
C TYR A 266 -13.07 -5.12 -91.83
N ALA A 267 -12.76 -6.35 -91.40
CA ALA A 267 -13.62 -7.52 -91.60
C ALA A 267 -14.97 -7.45 -90.88
N ILE A 268 -15.07 -6.67 -89.80
CA ILE A 268 -16.30 -6.47 -89.03
C ILE A 268 -17.14 -5.35 -89.64
N GLN A 269 -16.51 -4.31 -90.19
CA GLN A 269 -17.18 -3.16 -90.82
C GLN A 269 -17.98 -3.56 -92.06
N ASN A 270 -17.48 -4.53 -92.83
CA ASN A 270 -18.16 -5.05 -94.02
C ASN A 270 -19.27 -6.08 -93.70
N SER A 271 -19.45 -6.46 -92.42
CA SER A 271 -20.48 -7.39 -91.98
C SER A 271 -21.46 -6.70 -91.03
N LYS A 272 -22.61 -6.27 -91.56
CA LYS A 272 -23.67 -5.58 -90.81
C LYS A 272 -24.11 -6.36 -89.56
N ALA A 273 -24.18 -7.69 -89.65
CA ALA A 273 -24.55 -8.57 -88.54
C ALA A 273 -23.50 -8.57 -87.41
N LYS A 274 -22.20 -8.72 -87.74
CA LYS A 274 -21.12 -8.73 -86.74
C LYS A 274 -20.91 -7.35 -86.11
N PHE A 275 -21.05 -6.29 -86.88
CA PHE A 275 -21.00 -4.92 -86.37
C PHE A 275 -22.10 -4.67 -85.34
N GLN A 276 -23.35 -5.00 -85.63
CA GLN A 276 -24.46 -4.83 -84.69
C GLN A 276 -24.29 -5.68 -83.42
N ALA A 277 -23.80 -6.93 -83.53
CA ALA A 277 -23.55 -7.78 -82.37
C ALA A 277 -22.47 -7.20 -81.43
N THR A 278 -21.41 -6.60 -81.99
CA THR A 278 -20.36 -5.93 -81.20
C THR A 278 -20.87 -4.65 -80.54
N VAL A 279 -21.65 -3.83 -81.24
CA VAL A 279 -22.31 -2.64 -80.67
C VAL A 279 -23.27 -3.01 -79.54
N ALA A 280 -24.07 -4.07 -79.71
CA ALA A 280 -24.95 -4.58 -78.66
C ALA A 280 -24.17 -5.05 -77.42
N THR A 281 -22.97 -5.61 -77.61
CA THR A 281 -22.08 -6.01 -76.51
C THR A 281 -21.54 -4.80 -75.75
N ILE A 282 -21.11 -3.75 -76.46
CA ILE A 282 -20.71 -2.47 -75.86
C ILE A 282 -21.85 -1.87 -75.02
N TYR A 283 -23.08 -1.84 -75.57
CA TYR A 283 -24.25 -1.31 -74.86
C TYR A 283 -24.56 -2.09 -73.57
N ARG A 284 -24.48 -3.43 -73.62
CA ARG A 284 -24.66 -4.28 -72.43
C ARG A 284 -23.60 -4.02 -71.36
N GLN A 285 -22.32 -3.91 -71.73
CA GLN A 285 -21.26 -3.62 -70.76
C GLN A 285 -21.40 -2.22 -70.16
N ARG A 286 -21.78 -1.21 -70.95
CA ARG A 286 -22.10 0.14 -70.42
C ARG A 286 -23.17 0.08 -69.33
N LYS A 287 -24.28 -0.63 -69.59
CA LYS A 287 -25.37 -0.77 -68.62
C LYS A 287 -24.92 -1.52 -67.35
N ARG A 288 -24.05 -2.52 -67.50
CA ARG A 288 -23.46 -3.26 -66.37
C ARG A 288 -22.56 -2.38 -65.51
N ILE A 289 -21.68 -1.59 -66.13
CA ILE A 289 -20.80 -0.64 -65.41
C ILE A 289 -21.64 0.42 -64.69
N GLN A 290 -22.66 0.97 -65.34
CA GLN A 290 -23.57 1.93 -64.70
C GLN A 290 -24.22 1.33 -63.45
N LYS A 291 -24.72 0.08 -63.54
CA LYS A 291 -25.33 -0.60 -62.40
C LYS A 291 -24.32 -0.83 -61.25
N LEU A 292 -23.08 -1.21 -61.57
CA LEU A 292 -22.01 -1.34 -60.57
C LEU A 292 -21.70 0.02 -59.91
N PHE A 293 -21.66 1.10 -60.69
CA PHE A 293 -21.44 2.45 -60.18
C PHE A 293 -22.56 2.90 -59.25
N ASP A 294 -23.83 2.71 -59.65
CA ASP A 294 -25.00 3.06 -58.84
C ASP A 294 -25.00 2.28 -57.52
N GLN A 295 -24.62 0.99 -57.56
CA GLN A 295 -24.47 0.15 -56.36
C GLN A 295 -23.38 0.68 -55.43
N VAL A 296 -22.19 1.01 -55.96
CA VAL A 296 -21.07 1.58 -55.18
C VAL A 296 -21.46 2.91 -54.53
N VAL A 297 -22.15 3.78 -55.26
CA VAL A 297 -22.61 5.07 -54.75
C VAL A 297 -23.63 4.88 -53.63
N ASN A 298 -24.63 4.01 -53.82
CA ASN A 298 -25.61 3.71 -52.78
C ASN A 298 -24.96 3.08 -51.53
N ASP A 299 -24.06 2.13 -51.70
CA ASP A 299 -23.34 1.50 -50.59
C ASP A 299 -22.45 2.52 -49.86
N SER A 300 -21.80 3.44 -50.59
CA SER A 300 -20.97 4.50 -50.01
C SER A 300 -21.77 5.58 -49.28
N VAL A 301 -22.93 5.96 -49.81
CA VAL A 301 -23.85 6.92 -49.18
C VAL A 301 -24.52 6.29 -47.96
N GLY A 302 -24.93 5.02 -48.05
CA GLY A 302 -25.42 4.22 -46.93
C GLY A 302 -24.38 4.05 -45.82
N PHE A 303 -23.10 3.87 -46.17
CA PHE A 303 -22.02 3.81 -45.17
C PHE A 303 -21.82 5.16 -44.45
N LYS A 304 -21.97 6.28 -45.18
CA LYS A 304 -21.89 7.63 -44.61
C LYS A 304 -23.06 7.94 -43.68
N SER A 305 -24.30 7.59 -44.05
CA SER A 305 -25.48 7.83 -43.20
C SER A 305 -25.42 7.01 -41.91
N VAL A 306 -25.03 5.74 -41.98
CA VAL A 306 -24.85 4.87 -40.80
C VAL A 306 -23.74 5.38 -39.87
N GLN A 307 -22.65 5.94 -40.41
CA GLN A 307 -21.60 6.58 -39.59
C GLN A 307 -22.07 7.87 -38.92
N LEU A 308 -22.84 8.70 -39.62
CA LEU A 308 -23.37 9.96 -39.09
C LEU A 308 -24.38 9.70 -37.96
N GLU A 309 -25.26 8.72 -38.13
CA GLU A 309 -26.28 8.36 -37.14
C GLU A 309 -25.66 7.79 -35.85
N LYS A 310 -24.64 6.93 -35.99
CA LYS A 310 -23.89 6.37 -34.85
C LYS A 310 -23.12 7.43 -34.07
N LYS A 311 -22.59 8.45 -34.76
CA LYS A 311 -21.89 9.58 -34.13
C LYS A 311 -22.87 10.51 -33.39
N ARG A 312 -24.08 10.70 -33.94
CA ARG A 312 -25.16 11.48 -33.31
C ARG A 312 -25.72 10.80 -32.05
N TRP A 313 -25.78 9.47 -32.04
CA TRP A 313 -26.16 8.69 -30.85
C TRP A 313 -25.12 8.77 -29.72
N MET A 314 -23.82 8.69 -30.02
CA MET A 314 -22.78 8.79 -28.99
C MET A 314 -22.67 10.19 -28.36
N LEU A 315 -23.04 11.26 -29.08
CA LEU A 315 -23.07 12.62 -28.54
C LEU A 315 -24.31 12.91 -27.66
N LYS A 316 -25.34 12.06 -27.73
CA LYS A 316 -26.59 12.26 -26.99
C LYS A 316 -26.64 11.47 -25.68
N TYR A 317 -25.74 10.50 -25.49
CA TYR A 317 -25.75 9.55 -24.36
C TYR A 317 -24.35 9.20 -23.81
N GLY A 318 -23.32 9.97 -24.14
CA GLY A 318 -21.99 9.89 -23.54
C GLY A 318 -21.65 11.18 -22.83
#